data_AF-A0A952B2U5-F1
#
_entry.id   AF-A0A952B2U5-F1
#
_cell.length_a   1.000
_cell.length_b   1.000
_cell.length_c   1.000
_cell.angle_alpha   90.00
_cell.angle_beta   90.00
_cell.angle_gamma   90.00
#
_symmetry.space_group_name_H-M   'P 1'
#
loop_
_entity.id
_entity.type
_entity.pdbx_description
1 polymer ?
#
loop_
_entity_poly.entity_id
_entity_poly.type
_entity_poly.pdbx_seq_one_letter_code
_entity_poly.pdbx_strand_id
1 'polypeptide(L)'
;MNYFHKNLIQRWKNFTIHEQMANIGAEVGRAINWRNKNNFEMSKNAVYRALELIDFTVDDKKNANSLSEILRMREVLCDYFFGDNIYKSTDEDWSKYFYPFNFAARKDR
;
A
#
# COMPACT_ATOMS: atom_id res chain seq x y z
N MET A 1 -9.98 -0.65 -15.23
CA MET A 1 -9.49 0.10 -14.06
C MET A 1 -8.74 1.32 -14.58
N ASN A 2 -9.03 2.53 -14.11
CA ASN A 2 -8.25 3.71 -14.51
C ASN A 2 -6.91 3.65 -13.76
N TYR A 3 -5.80 3.53 -14.50
CA TYR A 3 -4.46 3.55 -13.91
C TYR A 3 -4.09 4.98 -13.51
N PHE A 4 -3.82 5.20 -12.22
CA PHE A 4 -3.26 6.46 -11.73
C PHE A 4 -1.81 6.61 -12.19
N HIS A 5 -1.06 5.50 -12.27
CA HIS A 5 0.34 5.49 -12.67
C HIS A 5 0.57 4.80 -14.02
N LYS A 6 0.10 5.43 -15.10
CA LYS A 6 0.08 4.88 -16.48
C LYS A 6 1.42 4.34 -17.01
N ASN A 7 2.56 4.85 -16.53
CA ASN A 7 3.90 4.46 -17.00
C ASN A 7 4.80 3.87 -15.89
N LEU A 8 4.28 3.63 -14.69
CA LEU A 8 5.10 3.21 -13.55
C LEU A 8 5.38 1.71 -13.54
N ILE A 9 4.53 0.88 -14.16
CA ILE A 9 4.61 -0.59 -14.12
C ILE A 9 6.00 -1.10 -14.48
N GLN A 10 6.60 -0.59 -15.56
CA GLN A 10 7.91 -1.04 -16.01
C GLN A 10 9.03 -0.70 -15.02
N ARG A 11 8.94 0.47 -14.37
CA ARG A 11 9.88 0.89 -13.33
C ARG A 11 9.63 0.18 -12.00
N TRP A 12 8.37 -0.15 -11.70
CA TRP A 12 7.97 -0.78 -10.44
C TRP A 12 8.67 -2.12 -10.20
N LYS A 13 8.86 -2.90 -11.28
CA LYS A 13 9.58 -4.18 -11.24
C LYS A 13 11.06 -4.05 -10.87
N ASN A 14 11.66 -2.86 -11.02
CA ASN A 14 13.05 -2.62 -10.65
C ASN A 14 13.24 -2.35 -9.15
N PHE A 15 12.16 -2.01 -8.43
CA PHE A 15 12.23 -1.82 -6.98
C PHE A 15 12.34 -3.16 -6.26
N THR A 16 13.09 -3.21 -5.17
CA THR A 16 13.05 -4.36 -4.25
C THR A 16 11.68 -4.48 -3.59
N ILE A 17 11.33 -5.64 -3.02
CA ILE A 17 10.07 -5.78 -2.27
C ILE A 17 9.97 -4.78 -1.12
N HIS A 18 11.09 -4.45 -0.45
CA HIS A 18 11.12 -3.43 0.59
C HIS A 18 10.75 -2.04 0.05
N GLU A 19 11.28 -1.65 -1.10
CA GLU A 19 10.94 -0.38 -1.75
C GLU A 19 9.47 -0.37 -2.25
N GLN A 20 8.97 -1.48 -2.77
CA GLN A 20 7.57 -1.62 -3.19
C GLN A 20 6.63 -1.43 -1.98
N MET A 21 6.90 -2.14 -0.88
CA MET A 21 6.12 -2.04 0.36
C MET A 21 6.22 -0.66 1.02
N ALA A 22 7.40 -0.02 0.99
CA ALA A 22 7.58 1.34 1.50
C ALA A 22 6.72 2.36 0.71
N ASN A 23 6.69 2.25 -0.61
CA ASN A 23 5.87 3.11 -1.47
C ASN A 23 4.37 2.87 -1.27
N ILE A 24 3.93 1.61 -1.11
CA ILE A 24 2.54 1.28 -0.75
C ILE A 24 2.20 1.94 0.60
N GLY A 25 3.05 1.78 1.61
CA GLY A 25 2.86 2.38 2.92
C GLY A 25 2.76 3.91 2.89
N ALA A 26 3.49 4.56 1.98
CA ALA A 26 3.39 6.00 1.79
C ALA A 26 2.02 6.44 1.26
N GLU A 27 1.38 5.68 0.35
CA GLU A 27 0.00 5.94 -0.09
C GLU A 27 -1.02 5.66 1.02
N VAL A 28 -0.84 4.60 1.80
CA VAL A 28 -1.70 4.31 2.97
C VAL A 28 -1.61 5.44 4.00
N GLY A 29 -0.41 5.90 4.33
CA GLY A 29 -0.21 7.06 5.20
C GLY A 29 -0.83 8.34 4.64
N ARG A 30 -0.76 8.57 3.31
CA ARG A 30 -1.48 9.68 2.65
C ARG A 30 -2.99 9.55 2.81
N ALA A 31 -3.54 8.34 2.65
CA ALA A 31 -4.96 8.10 2.80
C ALA A 31 -5.45 8.42 4.22
N ILE A 32 -4.72 7.96 5.24
CA ILE A 32 -4.99 8.27 6.66
C ILE A 32 -4.94 9.78 6.91
N ASN A 33 -3.86 10.44 6.47
CA ASN A 33 -3.67 11.87 6.67
C ASN A 33 -4.79 12.72 6.06
N TRP A 34 -5.29 12.35 4.88
CA TRP A 34 -6.41 13.06 4.26
C TRP A 34 -7.74 12.79 4.97
N ARG A 35 -7.97 11.55 5.42
CA ARG A 35 -9.17 11.19 6.20
C ARG A 35 -9.21 11.96 7.51
N ASN A 36 -8.08 12.09 8.21
CA ASN A 36 -7.97 12.82 9.47
C ASN A 36 -8.18 14.34 9.30
N LYS A 37 -8.07 14.84 8.06
CA LYS A 37 -8.44 16.22 7.68
C LYS A 37 -9.87 16.34 7.15
N ASN A 38 -10.70 15.30 7.31
CA ASN A 38 -12.06 15.19 6.76
C ASN A 38 -12.13 15.33 5.22
N ASN A 39 -11.03 15.11 4.51
CA ASN A 39 -11.00 15.11 3.05
C ASN A 39 -11.10 13.67 2.52
N PHE A 40 -12.31 13.13 2.59
CA PHE A 40 -12.59 11.74 2.24
C PHE A 40 -12.31 11.41 0.77
N GLU A 41 -12.50 12.36 -0.14
CA GLU A 41 -12.23 12.15 -1.56
C GLU A 41 -10.73 11.99 -1.84
N MET A 42 -9.88 12.85 -1.25
CA MET A 42 -8.43 12.69 -1.36
C MET A 42 -7.92 11.43 -0.66
N SER A 43 -8.55 11.07 0.46
CA SER A 43 -8.27 9.82 1.17
C SER A 43 -8.53 8.61 0.26
N LYS A 44 -9.74 8.53 -0.31
CA LYS A 44 -10.17 7.47 -1.23
C LYS A 44 -9.25 7.35 -2.44
N ASN A 45 -8.86 8.48 -3.04
CA ASN A 45 -7.91 8.49 -4.15
C ASN A 45 -6.53 7.97 -3.77
N ALA A 46 -6.04 8.22 -2.55
CA ALA A 46 -4.79 7.64 -2.06
C ALA A 46 -4.92 6.13 -1.79
N VAL A 47 -6.06 5.65 -1.27
CA VAL A 47 -6.32 4.20 -1.14
C VAL A 47 -6.30 3.51 -2.51
N TYR A 48 -6.92 4.11 -3.54
CA TYR A 48 -6.88 3.53 -4.89
C TYR A 48 -5.47 3.48 -5.48
N ARG A 49 -4.62 4.47 -5.20
CA ARG A 49 -3.20 4.39 -5.56
C ARG A 49 -2.50 3.26 -4.81
N ALA A 50 -2.74 3.11 -3.50
CA ALA A 50 -2.18 2.00 -2.73
C ALA A 50 -2.59 0.64 -3.31
N LEU A 51 -3.87 0.44 -3.64
CA LEU A 51 -4.37 -0.78 -4.26
C LEU A 51 -3.73 -1.06 -5.63
N GLU A 52 -3.57 -0.03 -6.47
CA GLU A 52 -2.86 -0.16 -7.74
C GLU A 52 -1.41 -0.62 -7.55
N LEU A 53 -0.69 -0.03 -6.58
CA LEU A 53 0.69 -0.43 -6.26
C LEU A 53 0.77 -1.86 -5.70
N ILE A 54 -0.24 -2.28 -4.92
CA ILE A 54 -0.36 -3.65 -4.43
C ILE A 54 -0.55 -4.60 -5.61
N ASP A 55 -1.47 -4.29 -6.53
CA ASP A 55 -1.73 -5.13 -7.70
C ASP A 55 -0.46 -5.27 -8.57
N PHE A 56 0.30 -4.17 -8.77
CA PHE A 56 1.62 -4.25 -9.44
C PHE A 56 2.65 -5.08 -8.69
N THR A 57 2.58 -5.12 -7.36
CA THR A 57 3.47 -5.90 -6.50
C THR A 57 3.11 -7.39 -6.54
N VAL A 58 1.82 -7.72 -6.62
CA VAL A 58 1.30 -9.09 -6.80
C VAL A 58 1.69 -9.63 -8.18
N ASP A 59 1.60 -8.81 -9.23
CA ASP A 59 1.96 -9.20 -10.60
C ASP A 59 3.47 -9.38 -10.82
N ASP A 60 4.29 -9.01 -9.84
CA ASP A 60 5.74 -9.16 -9.92
C ASP A 60 6.18 -10.56 -9.46
N LYS A 61 6.67 -11.36 -10.43
CA LYS A 61 7.07 -12.76 -10.20
C LYS A 61 8.10 -12.93 -9.08
N LYS A 62 8.93 -11.92 -8.78
CA LYS A 62 9.92 -12.00 -7.70
C LYS A 62 9.27 -12.09 -6.31
N ASN A 63 8.01 -11.67 -6.18
CA ASN A 63 7.24 -11.66 -4.94
C ASN A 63 6.34 -12.90 -4.77
N ALA A 64 6.44 -13.90 -5.65
CA ALA A 64 5.55 -15.06 -5.67
C ALA A 64 5.47 -15.81 -4.32
N ASN A 65 6.56 -15.82 -3.55
CA ASN A 65 6.62 -16.47 -2.24
C ASN A 65 5.94 -15.68 -1.11
N SER A 66 5.50 -14.44 -1.37
CA SER A 66 4.89 -13.54 -0.37
C SER A 66 3.45 -13.15 -0.73
N LEU A 67 2.85 -13.77 -1.76
CA LEU A 67 1.53 -13.39 -2.25
C LEU A 67 0.43 -13.51 -1.19
N SER A 68 0.45 -14.55 -0.36
CA SER A 68 -0.54 -14.75 0.69
C SER A 68 -0.56 -13.57 1.67
N GLU A 69 0.61 -13.09 2.08
CA GLU A 69 0.75 -11.94 2.98
C GLU A 69 0.31 -10.64 2.31
N ILE A 70 0.76 -10.41 1.06
CA ILE A 70 0.41 -9.20 0.31
C ILE A 70 -1.11 -9.13 0.07
N LEU A 71 -1.75 -10.23 -0.30
CA LEU A 71 -3.18 -10.30 -0.54
C LEU A 71 -3.99 -10.21 0.76
N ARG A 72 -3.50 -10.77 1.88
CA ARG A 72 -4.12 -10.56 3.19
C ARG A 72 -4.05 -9.08 3.59
N MET A 73 -2.90 -8.45 3.43
CA MET A 73 -2.76 -7.01 3.69
C MET A 73 -3.74 -6.19 2.83
N ARG A 74 -3.89 -6.53 1.54
CA ARG A 74 -4.87 -5.90 0.64
C ARG A 74 -6.31 -6.04 1.14
N GLU A 75 -6.69 -7.23 1.59
CA GLU A 75 -8.02 -7.52 2.15
C GLU A 75 -8.30 -6.66 3.39
N VAL A 76 -7.38 -6.65 4.36
CA VAL A 76 -7.50 -5.88 5.60
C VAL A 76 -7.52 -4.37 5.31
N LEU A 77 -6.76 -3.91 4.30
CA LEU A 77 -6.76 -2.51 3.88
C LEU A 77 -8.12 -2.08 3.29
N CYS A 78 -8.71 -2.93 2.45
CA CYS A 78 -10.04 -2.70 1.90
C CYS A 78 -11.11 -2.66 2.99
N ASP A 79 -11.09 -3.62 3.92
CA ASP A 79 -12.01 -3.63 5.07
C ASP A 79 -11.86 -2.34 5.91
N TYR A 80 -10.63 -1.90 6.15
CA TYR A 80 -10.37 -0.73 6.98
C TYR A 80 -10.87 0.60 6.39
N PHE A 81 -10.79 0.77 5.06
CA PHE A 81 -11.17 2.02 4.41
C PHE A 81 -12.59 2.01 3.84
N PHE A 82 -13.11 0.85 3.46
CA PHE A 82 -14.36 0.72 2.73
C PHE A 82 -15.35 -0.27 3.34
N GLY A 83 -14.93 -1.09 4.30
CA GLY A 83 -15.77 -2.07 4.98
C GLY A 83 -16.20 -1.63 6.38
N ASP A 84 -16.68 -2.59 7.15
CA ASP A 84 -17.14 -2.41 8.52
C ASP A 84 -15.98 -2.42 9.54
N ASN A 85 -14.73 -2.50 9.07
CA ASN A 85 -13.53 -2.66 9.88
C ASN A 85 -13.64 -3.88 10.81
N ILE A 86 -14.05 -5.04 10.27
CA ILE A 86 -14.21 -6.30 11.01
C ILE A 86 -12.90 -6.77 11.64
N TYR A 87 -11.75 -6.42 11.05
CA TYR A 87 -10.42 -6.72 11.59
C TYR A 87 -9.97 -5.72 12.67
N LYS A 88 -10.78 -4.69 12.96
CA LYS A 88 -10.55 -3.68 14.00
C LYS A 88 -9.20 -2.97 13.88
N SER A 89 -8.73 -2.76 12.65
CA SER A 89 -7.49 -2.04 12.40
C SER A 89 -7.61 -0.58 12.83
N THR A 90 -6.47 0.02 13.17
CA THR A 90 -6.33 1.42 13.56
C THR A 90 -5.30 2.15 12.68
N ASP A 91 -5.28 3.48 12.72
CA ASP A 91 -4.27 4.29 12.00
C ASP A 91 -2.84 3.86 12.39
N GLU A 92 -2.65 3.57 13.68
CA GLU A 92 -1.37 3.18 14.27
C GLU A 92 -0.89 1.81 13.78
N ASP A 93 -1.81 0.86 13.56
CA ASP A 93 -1.46 -0.48 13.06
C ASP A 93 -0.84 -0.40 11.66
N TRP A 94 -1.40 0.44 10.79
CA TRP A 94 -0.86 0.67 9.45
C TRP A 94 0.50 1.35 9.47
N SER A 95 0.67 2.34 10.35
CA SER A 95 1.97 2.98 10.56
C SER A 95 3.02 1.96 11.00
N LYS A 96 2.71 1.16 12.01
CA LYS A 96 3.60 0.10 12.53
C LYS A 96 3.93 -0.96 11.50
N TYR A 97 2.95 -1.39 10.71
CA TYR A 97 3.15 -2.40 9.67
C TYR A 97 4.10 -1.91 8.57
N PHE A 98 3.92 -0.67 8.09
CA PHE A 98 4.70 -0.15 6.97
C PHE A 98 6.04 0.48 7.35
N TYR A 99 6.20 0.93 8.60
CA TYR A 99 7.40 1.66 9.04
C TYR A 99 8.72 0.88 8.82
N PRO A 100 8.84 -0.42 9.14
CA PRO A 100 10.07 -1.17 8.92
C PRO A 100 10.53 -1.22 7.46
N PHE A 101 9.58 -1.21 6.50
CA PHE A 101 9.92 -1.22 5.08
C PHE A 101 10.58 0.08 4.62
N ASN A 102 10.19 1.23 5.19
CA ASN A 102 10.85 2.52 4.91
C ASN A 102 12.32 2.50 5.34
N PHE A 103 12.61 1.89 6.50
CA PHE A 103 13.96 1.73 6.99
C PHE A 103 14.76 0.75 6.11
N ALA A 104 14.19 -0.43 5.83
CA ALA A 104 14.83 -1.46 5.00
C ALA A 104 15.12 -0.96 3.58
N ALA A 105 14.20 -0.21 2.96
CA ALA A 105 14.38 0.38 1.63
C ALA A 105 15.53 1.39 1.53
N ARG A 106 16.04 1.90 2.68
CA ARG A 106 17.15 2.85 2.73
C ARG A 106 18.47 2.24 3.21
N LYS A 107 18.44 1.02 3.75
CA LYS A 107 19.62 0.41 4.38
C LYS A 107 20.74 0.09 3.38
N ASP A 108 20.38 -0.26 2.14
CA ASP A 108 21.30 -0.74 1.11
C ASP A 108 21.48 0.27 -0.05
N ARG A 109 21.20 1.57 0.21
CA ARG A 109 21.47 2.69 -0.71
C ARG A 109 22.64 3.53 -0.22
#